data_AF-A0A0N6ZWN2-F1
#
_entry.id   AF-A0A0N6ZWN2-F1
#
_cell.length_a   1.000
_cell.length_b   1.000
_cell.length_c   1.000
_cell.angle_alpha   90.00
_cell.angle_beta   90.00
_cell.angle_gamma   90.00
#
_symmetry.space_group_name_H-M   'P 1'
#
loop_
_entity.id
_entity.type
_entity.pdbx_description
1 polymer ?
#
loop_
_entity_poly.entity_id
_entity_poly.type
_entity_poly.pdbx_seq_one_letter_code
_entity_poly.pdbx_strand_id
1 'polypeptide(L)' 'MNSSRLACLTGGILLTVGGVLCGGAFLAEVTSDPDGGANIGAGVLLFLGQPLAYIGVMLLVVSSMLFARSDRFPQH' A
#
# COMPACT_ATOMS: atom_id res chain seq x y z
N MET A 1 21.83 -4.74 6.99
CA MET A 1 20.39 -4.54 7.29
C MET A 1 19.67 -5.84 7.03
N ASN A 2 18.89 -6.39 7.97
CA ASN A 2 18.13 -7.62 7.77
C ASN A 2 17.09 -7.43 6.63
N SER A 3 17.02 -8.39 5.72
CA SER A 3 16.09 -8.38 4.58
C SER A 3 14.62 -8.22 5.01
N SER A 4 14.25 -8.73 6.19
CA SER A 4 12.92 -8.54 6.78
C SER A 4 12.62 -7.08 7.15
N ARG A 5 13.60 -6.38 7.74
CA ARG A 5 13.47 -4.95 8.04
C ARG A 5 13.32 -4.14 6.76
N LEU A 6 14.11 -4.45 5.73
CA LEU A 6 14.01 -3.77 4.44
C LEU A 6 12.64 -4.00 3.79
N ALA A 7 12.14 -5.25 3.79
CA ALA A 7 10.81 -5.58 3.27
C ALA A 7 9.65 -4.93 4.05
N CYS A 8 9.79 -4.79 5.38
CA CYS A 8 8.79 -4.11 6.20
C CYS A 8 8.75 -2.61 5.90
N LEU A 9 9.93 -2.00 5.74
CA LEU A 9 10.07 -0.57 5.47
C LEU A 9 9.57 -0.23 4.06
N THR A 10 9.94 -1.02 3.04
CA THR A 10 9.41 -0.86 1.68
C THR A 10 7.92 -1.17 1.58
N GLY A 11 7.45 -2.24 2.23
CA GLY A 11 6.03 -2.59 2.29
C GLY A 11 5.19 -1.50 2.97
N GLY A 12 5.69 -0.94 4.07
CA GLY A 12 5.05 0.17 4.77
C GLY A 12 4.99 1.45 3.92
N ILE A 13 6.08 1.81 3.23
CA ILE A 13 6.09 2.96 2.31
C ILE A 13 5.07 2.75 1.18
N LEU A 14 5.09 1.58 0.52
CA LEU A 14 4.17 1.25 -0.57
C LEU A 14 2.71 1.27 -0.11
N LEU A 15 2.42 0.73 1.08
CA LEU A 15 1.08 0.76 1.66
C LEU A 15 0.61 2.19 1.95
N THR A 16 1.49 3.04 2.49
CA THR A 16 1.17 4.42 2.83
C THR A 16 0.92 5.24 1.55
N VAL A 17 1.79 5.11 0.55
CA VAL A 17 1.62 5.80 -0.74
C VAL A 17 0.38 5.31 -1.47
N GLY A 18 0.15 3.99 -1.53
CA GLY A 18 -1.05 3.41 -2.12
C GLY A 18 -2.33 3.87 -1.43
N GLY A 19 -2.32 3.93 -0.09
CA GLY A 19 -3.44 4.43 0.72
C GLY A 19 -3.72 5.91 0.49
N VAL A 20 -2.70 6.76 0.41
CA VAL A 20 -2.86 8.20 0.13
C VAL A 20 -3.38 8.43 -1.28
N LEU A 21 -2.86 7.71 -2.28
CA LEU A 21 -3.33 7.82 -3.66
C LEU A 21 -4.79 7.37 -3.78
N CYS A 22 -5.14 6.23 -3.18
CA CYS A 22 -6.48 5.67 -3.24
C CYS A 22 -7.50 6.53 -2.45
N GLY A 23 -7.14 6.96 -1.24
CA GLY A 23 -7.98 7.83 -0.41
C GLY A 23 -8.13 9.25 -0.99
N GLY A 24 -7.05 9.80 -1.54
CA GLY A 24 -7.08 11.10 -2.23
C GLY A 24 -7.94 11.08 -3.49
N ALA A 25 -7.90 9.98 -4.25
CA ALA A 25 -8.76 9.76 -5.41
C ALA A 25 -10.23 9.67 -5.03
N PHE A 26 -10.57 8.88 -4.02
CA PHE A 26 -11.93 8.78 -3.50
C PHE A 26 -12.44 10.14 -3.01
N LEU A 27 -11.61 10.90 -2.28
CA LEU A 27 -11.96 12.23 -1.82
C LEU A 27 -12.18 13.20 -2.99
N ALA A 28 -11.33 13.15 -4.02
CA ALA A 28 -11.50 13.94 -5.23
C ALA A 28 -12.80 13.58 -5.96
N GLU A 29 -13.18 12.30 -5.99
CA GLU A 29 -14.41 11.85 -6.64
C GLU A 29 -15.67 12.30 -5.89
N VAL A 30 -15.69 12.25 -4.55
CA VAL A 30 -16.86 12.69 -3.77
C VAL A 30 -16.97 14.21 -3.63
N THR A 31 -15.88 14.95 -3.87
CA THR A 31 -15.85 16.42 -3.76
C THR A 31 -15.94 17.13 -5.11
N SER A 32 -15.83 16.42 -6.23
CA SER A 32 -15.92 17.04 -7.56
C SER A 32 -17.36 17.11 -8.06
N ASP A 33 -17.70 18.29 -8.60
CA ASP A 33 -18.98 18.52 -9.27
C ASP A 33 -19.19 17.55 -10.45
N PRO A 34 -20.45 17.18 -10.77
CA PRO A 34 -20.79 16.14 -11.74
C PRO A 34 -20.38 16.42 -13.19
N ASP A 35 -19.82 17.60 -13.50
CA ASP A 35 -19.35 17.98 -14.83
C ASP A 35 -17.95 17.38 -15.14
N GLY A 36 -17.91 16.06 -15.23
CA GLY A 36 -17.24 15.28 -16.29
C GLY A 36 -15.70 15.14 -16.32
N GLY A 37 -14.92 16.04 -15.71
CA GLY A 37 -13.45 16.01 -15.86
C GLY A 37 -12.69 15.29 -14.74
N ALA A 38 -13.08 15.52 -13.48
CA ALA A 38 -12.38 15.01 -12.31
C ALA A 38 -12.54 13.50 -12.09
N ASN A 39 -13.60 12.91 -12.63
CA ASN A 39 -13.95 11.50 -12.47
C ASN A 39 -12.96 10.55 -13.19
N ILE A 40 -12.39 10.97 -14.34
CA ILE A 40 -11.37 10.17 -15.04
C ILE A 40 -10.04 10.17 -14.27
N GLY A 41 -9.65 11.31 -13.70
CA GLY A 41 -8.44 11.41 -12.88
C GLY A 41 -8.53 10.61 -11.58
N ALA A 42 -9.67 10.66 -10.91
CA ALA A 42 -9.96 9.84 -9.74
C ALA A 42 -9.97 8.35 -10.07
N GLY A 43 -10.62 7.94 -11.17
CA GLY A 43 -10.61 6.55 -11.63
C GLY A 43 -9.20 6.00 -11.90
N VAL A 44 -8.32 6.79 -12.54
CA VAL A 44 -6.92 6.40 -12.78
C VAL A 44 -6.13 6.29 -11.47
N LEU A 45 -6.33 7.22 -10.54
CA LEU A 45 -5.67 7.20 -9.24
C LEU A 45 -6.15 6.03 -8.36
N LEU A 46 -7.43 5.66 -8.41
CA LEU A 46 -7.94 4.44 -7.78
C LEU A 46 -7.32 3.20 -8.44
N PHE A 47 -7.30 3.16 -9.78
CA PHE A 47 -6.73 2.04 -10.54
C PHE A 47 -5.24 1.81 -10.28
N LEU A 48 -4.47 2.86 -10.02
CA LEU A 48 -3.04 2.78 -9.65
C LEU A 48 -2.81 2.60 -8.15
N GLY A 49 -3.60 3.27 -7.31
CA GLY A 49 -3.48 3.21 -5.85
C GLY A 49 -3.84 1.85 -5.29
N GLN A 50 -4.86 1.19 -5.85
CA GLN A 50 -5.34 -0.11 -5.41
C GLN A 50 -4.32 -1.26 -5.59
N PRO A 51 -3.66 -1.47 -6.75
CA PRO A 51 -2.62 -2.48 -6.88
C PRO A 51 -1.38 -2.15 -6.03
N LEU A 52 -1.03 -0.87 -5.88
CA LEU A 52 0.10 -0.44 -5.06
C LEU A 52 -0.15 -0.74 -3.57
N ALA A 53 -1.37 -0.48 -3.09
CA ALA A 53 -1.79 -0.85 -1.74
C ALA A 53 -1.78 -2.37 -1.54
N TYR A 54 -2.24 -3.14 -2.53
CA TYR A 54 -2.25 -4.61 -2.46
C TYR A 54 -0.82 -5.19 -2.35
N ILE A 55 0.12 -4.67 -3.15
CA ILE A 55 1.55 -5.03 -3.07
C ILE A 55 2.12 -4.65 -1.69
N GLY A 56 1.77 -3.46 -1.19
CA GLY A 56 2.15 -3.02 0.16
C GLY A 56 1.70 -3.99 1.25
N VAL A 57 0.43 -4.39 1.24
CA VAL A 57 -0.13 -5.39 2.18
C VAL A 57 0.59 -6.72 2.06
N MET A 58 0.80 -7.23 0.84
CA MET A 58 1.49 -8.50 0.62
C MET A 58 2.92 -8.50 1.17
N LEU A 59 3.69 -7.44 0.93
CA LEU A 59 5.05 -7.31 1.47
C LEU A 59 5.06 -7.25 2.99
N LEU A 60 4.08 -6.55 3.58
CA LEU A 60 3.94 -6.44 5.03
C LEU A 60 3.60 -7.80 5.66
N VAL A 61 2.71 -8.57 5.05
CA VAL A 61 2.37 -9.93 5.46
C VAL A 61 3.59 -10.86 5.35
N VAL A 62 4.29 -10.87 4.21
CA VAL A 62 5.50 -11.70 4.02
C VAL A 62 6.57 -11.34 5.04
N SER A 63 6.79 -10.04 5.29
CA SER A 63 7.75 -9.58 6.29
C SER A 63 7.35 -10.02 7.71
N SER A 64 6.06 -9.91 8.06
CA SER A 64 5.54 -10.36 9.36
C SER A 64 5.69 -11.89 9.55
N MET A 65 5.47 -12.68 8.51
CA MET A 65 5.67 -14.13 8.55
C MET A 65 7.14 -14.51 8.70
N LEU A 66 8.03 -13.83 7.97
CA LEU A 66 9.48 -14.02 8.11
C LEU A 66 9.96 -13.65 9.52
N PHE A 67 9.45 -12.55 10.07
CA PHE A 67 9.75 -12.13 11.44
C PHE A 67 9.25 -13.17 12.46
N ALA A 68 8.00 -13.61 12.36
CA ALA A 68 7.44 -14.63 13.25
C ALA A 68 8.17 -15.98 13.14
N ARG A 69 8.65 -16.37 11.95
CA ARG A 69 9.49 -17.57 11.78
C ARG A 69 10.87 -17.39 12.42
N SER A 70 11.47 -16.22 12.28
CA SER A 70 12.76 -15.89 12.89
C SER A 70 12.69 -15.94 14.43
N ASP A 71 11.58 -15.49 15.03
CA ASP A 71 11.38 -15.54 16.48
C ASP A 71 11.12 -16.97 17.00
N ARG A 72 10.51 -17.84 16.18
CA ARG A 72 10.23 -19.23 16.58
C ARG A 72 11.45 -20.16 16.50
N PHE A 73 12.47 -19.80 15.74
CA PHE A 73 13.74 -20.53 15.68
C PHE A 73 14.89 -19.59 16.04
N PRO A 74 15.07 -19.26 17.33
CA PRO A 74 16.32 -18.68 17.77
C PRO A 74 17.42 -19.72 17.49
N GLN A 75 18.25 -19.48 16.47
CA GLN A 75 19.48 -20.24 16.29
C GLN A 75 20.37 -19.99 17.51
N HIS A 76 20.37 -20.97 18.42
CA HIS A 76 21.35 -21.13 19.48
C HIS A 76 22.62 -21.78 18.93
#